data_AF-A0A2T2UU46-F1
#
_entry.id   AF-A0A2T2UU46-F1
#
_cell.length_a   1.000
_cell.length_b   1.000
_cell.length_c   1.000
_cell.angle_alpha   90.00
_cell.angle_beta   90.00
_cell.angle_gamma   90.00
#
_symmetry.space_group_name_H-M   'P 1'
#
loop_
_entity.id
_entity.type
_entity.pdbx_description
1 polymer ?
#
loop_
_entity_poly.entity_id
_entity_poly.type
_entity_poly.pdbx_seq_one_letter_code
_entity_poly.pdbx_strand_id
1 'polypeptide(L)'
;MAELDPDIPENKHIKQAINHLEKVLEYAPMVAEGRDATVHLTPQDWKVVADALFNMETPESAIPDAIEDYGLADENRVITLTTDEYDIEIEIVAT
;
A
#
# COMPACT_ATOMS: atom_id res chain seq x y z
N MET A 1 18.14 -6.18 3.98
CA MET A 1 17.52 -7.42 4.50
C MET A 1 16.48 -6.96 5.51
N ALA A 2 15.20 -6.98 5.13
CA ALA A 2 14.14 -6.66 6.06
C ALA A 2 13.97 -7.87 6.98
N GLU A 3 14.23 -7.67 8.27
CA GLU A 3 13.84 -8.62 9.31
C GLU A 3 12.31 -8.63 9.33
N LEU A 4 11.74 -9.69 8.76
CA LEU A 4 10.36 -10.11 8.99
C LEU A 4 10.32 -10.61 10.44
N ASP A 5 9.54 -9.95 11.30
CA ASP A 5 9.28 -10.44 12.65
C ASP A 5 8.68 -11.86 12.55
N PRO A 6 9.39 -12.91 12.99
CA PRO A 6 9.01 -14.31 12.72
C PRO A 6 7.79 -14.79 13.55
N ASP A 7 7.20 -13.92 14.37
CA ASP A 7 6.13 -14.28 15.32
C ASP A 7 4.71 -13.93 14.82
N ILE A 8 4.59 -13.22 13.69
CA ILE A 8 3.28 -12.93 13.07
C ILE A 8 3.06 -13.94 11.93
N PRO A 9 2.06 -14.83 12.03
CA PRO A 9 1.73 -15.73 10.91
C PRO A 9 1.46 -14.91 9.64
N GLU A 10 1.99 -15.34 8.50
CA GLU A 10 1.94 -14.65 7.20
C GLU A 10 0.53 -14.12 6.87
N ASN A 11 -0.52 -14.88 7.19
CA ASN A 11 -1.92 -14.47 7.03
C ASN A 11 -2.33 -13.21 7.80
N LYS A 12 -1.72 -12.91 8.96
CA LYS A 12 -2.00 -11.68 9.72
C LYS A 12 -1.35 -10.46 9.06
N HIS A 13 -0.16 -10.62 8.48
CA HIS A 13 0.52 -9.55 7.74
C HIS A 13 -0.28 -9.17 6.49
N ILE A 14 -0.68 -10.17 5.69
CA ILE A 14 -1.51 -9.93 4.50
C ILE A 14 -2.81 -9.23 4.91
N LYS A 15 -3.52 -9.72 5.93
CA LYS A 15 -4.77 -9.09 6.37
C LYS A 15 -4.58 -7.64 6.85
N GLN A 16 -3.47 -7.33 7.53
CA GLN A 16 -3.16 -5.95 7.88
C GLN A 16 -2.87 -5.10 6.65
N ALA A 17 -2.07 -5.60 5.72
CA ALA A 17 -1.75 -4.89 4.48
C ALA A 17 -3.01 -4.56 3.67
N ILE A 18 -3.92 -5.52 3.50
CA ILE A 18 -5.20 -5.28 2.82
C ILE A 18 -6.02 -4.21 3.57
N ASN A 19 -6.07 -4.25 4.90
CA ASN A 19 -6.77 -3.22 5.66
C ASN A 19 -6.15 -1.82 5.48
N HIS A 20 -4.82 -1.74 5.36
CA HIS A 20 -4.16 -0.47 5.06
C HIS A 20 -4.45 0.00 3.64
N LEU A 21 -4.45 -0.91 2.65
CA LEU A 21 -4.83 -0.59 1.27
C LEU A 21 -6.27 -0.08 1.18
N GLU A 22 -7.23 -0.74 1.82
CA GLU A 22 -8.62 -0.28 1.88
C GLU A 22 -8.71 1.14 2.44
N LYS A 23 -8.01 1.43 3.55
CA LYS A 23 -7.97 2.77 4.12
C LYS A 23 -7.33 3.80 3.19
N VAL A 24 -6.27 3.44 2.48
CA VAL A 24 -5.63 4.31 1.48
C VAL A 24 -6.64 4.67 0.39
N LEU A 25 -7.38 3.69 -0.13
CA LEU A 25 -8.42 3.91 -1.13
C LEU A 25 -9.57 4.78 -0.60
N GLU A 26 -9.99 4.59 0.66
CA GLU A 26 -10.99 5.43 1.31
C GLU A 26 -10.51 6.88 1.53
N TYR A 27 -9.22 7.07 1.81
CA TYR A 27 -8.62 8.39 2.03
C TYR A 27 -8.25 9.13 0.75
N ALA A 28 -7.88 8.40 -0.31
CA ALA A 28 -7.48 8.96 -1.60
C ALA A 28 -8.41 10.07 -2.12
N PRO A 29 -9.75 9.90 -2.21
CA PRO A 29 -10.63 10.96 -2.70
C PRO A 29 -10.72 12.18 -1.77
N MET A 30 -10.30 12.07 -0.50
CA MET A 30 -10.28 13.20 0.44
C MET A 30 -9.04 14.08 0.28
N VAL A 31 -7.95 13.50 -0.23
CA VAL A 31 -6.66 14.18 -0.44
C VAL A 31 -6.34 14.40 -1.92
N ALA A 32 -7.16 13.86 -2.81
CA ALA A 32 -6.97 13.97 -4.26
C ALA A 32 -7.01 15.43 -4.73
N GLU A 33 -5.96 15.82 -5.46
CA GLU A 33 -5.89 17.06 -6.22
C GLU A 33 -6.13 16.76 -7.70
N GLY A 34 -7.40 16.55 -8.06
CA GLY A 34 -7.78 16.13 -9.41
C GLY A 34 -7.74 14.61 -9.52
N ARG A 35 -6.80 14.09 -10.32
CA ARG A 35 -6.60 12.63 -10.48
C ARG A 35 -5.55 12.09 -9.51
N ASP A 36 -4.60 12.92 -9.12
CA ASP A 36 -3.48 12.54 -8.26
C ASP A 36 -3.84 12.66 -6.77
N ALA A 37 -3.52 11.65 -5.96
CA ALA A 37 -3.78 11.62 -4.53
C ALA A 37 -2.55 11.14 -3.75
N THR A 38 -2.10 11.92 -2.77
CA THR A 38 -0.94 11.56 -1.96
C THR A 38 -1.37 11.17 -0.53
N VAL A 39 -1.18 9.90 -0.18
CA VAL A 39 -1.51 9.36 1.14
C VAL A 39 -0.24 9.09 1.91
N HIS A 40 -0.20 9.53 3.16
CA HIS A 40 0.96 9.34 4.03
C HIS A 40 0.68 8.23 5.04
N LEU A 41 1.54 7.21 5.06
CA LEU A 41 1.51 6.11 6.03
C LEU A 41 2.68 6.21 7.01
N THR A 42 2.54 5.54 8.16
CA THR A 42 3.70 5.36 9.04
C THR A 42 4.72 4.43 8.38
N PRO A 43 6.01 4.51 8.73
CA PRO A 43 7.02 3.60 8.17
C PRO A 43 6.69 2.11 8.35
N GLN A 44 5.99 1.76 9.44
CA GLN A 44 5.59 0.39 9.74
C GLN A 44 4.45 -0.06 8.82
N ASP A 45 3.40 0.75 8.70
CA ASP A 45 2.24 0.44 7.85
C ASP A 45 2.66 0.39 6.37
N TRP A 46 3.50 1.35 5.94
CA TRP A 46 4.06 1.38 4.59
C TRP A 46 4.83 0.09 4.29
N LYS A 47 5.70 -0.36 5.21
CA LYS A 47 6.45 -1.61 5.04
C LYS A 47 5.51 -2.81 4.93
N VAL A 48 4.45 -2.86 5.71
CA VAL A 48 3.46 -3.96 5.64
C VAL A 48 2.76 -4.00 4.27
N VAL A 49 2.38 -2.84 3.73
CA VAL A 49 1.78 -2.75 2.39
C VAL A 49 2.78 -3.14 1.29
N ALA A 50 4.00 -2.61 1.34
CA ALA A 50 5.04 -2.94 0.38
C ALA A 50 5.42 -4.44 0.43
N ASP A 51 5.44 -5.03 1.62
CA ASP A 51 5.76 -6.45 1.79
C ASP A 51 4.66 -7.33 1.17
N ALA A 52 3.39 -7.01 1.44
CA ALA A 52 2.27 -7.74 0.86
C ALA A 52 2.19 -7.61 -0.67
N LEU A 53 2.46 -6.43 -1.24
CA LEU A 53 2.37 -6.21 -2.68
C LEU A 53 3.58 -6.78 -3.46
N PHE A 54 4.79 -6.72 -2.89
CA PHE A 54 6.02 -6.98 -3.66
C PHE A 54 6.90 -8.12 -3.13
N ASN A 55 6.77 -8.52 -1.86
CA ASN A 55 7.65 -9.51 -1.24
C ASN A 55 6.94 -10.80 -0.80
N MET A 56 5.62 -10.74 -0.59
CA MET A 56 4.79 -11.91 -0.26
C MET A 56 4.10 -12.45 -1.52
N GLU A 57 3.85 -13.77 -1.53
CA GLU A 57 2.97 -14.43 -2.52
C GLU A 57 1.50 -14.12 -2.22
N THR A 58 1.17 -12.82 -2.11
CA THR A 58 -0.20 -12.37 -1.87
C THR A 58 -1.04 -12.71 -3.10
N PRO A 59 -2.11 -13.50 -2.94
CA PRO A 59 -2.97 -13.81 -4.06
C PRO A 59 -3.64 -12.53 -4.57
N GLU A 60 -3.71 -12.35 -5.89
CA GLU A 60 -4.35 -11.18 -6.52
C GLU A 60 -5.79 -10.99 -6.02
N SER A 61 -6.50 -12.09 -5.73
CA SER A 61 -7.86 -12.07 -5.15
C SER A 61 -7.96 -11.47 -3.73
N ALA A 62 -6.83 -11.25 -3.03
CA ALA A 62 -6.81 -10.55 -1.76
C ALA A 62 -6.58 -9.03 -1.92
N ILE A 63 -6.02 -8.60 -3.05
CA ILE A 63 -5.82 -7.19 -3.37
C ILE A 63 -7.21 -6.59 -3.69
N PRO A 64 -7.53 -5.39 -3.18
CA PRO A 64 -8.80 -4.75 -3.51
C PRO A 64 -9.02 -4.59 -5.02
N ASP A 65 -10.18 -4.99 -5.53
CA ASP A 65 -10.55 -4.90 -6.96
C ASP A 65 -10.50 -3.48 -7.54
N ALA A 66 -10.48 -2.46 -6.69
CA ALA A 66 -10.36 -1.06 -7.12
C ALA A 66 -8.94 -0.68 -7.60
N ILE A 67 -7.92 -1.50 -7.26
CA ILE A 67 -6.54 -1.29 -7.69
C ILE A 67 -6.37 -2.00 -9.04
N GLU A 68 -6.20 -1.23 -10.10
CA GLU A 68 -5.96 -1.76 -11.44
C GLU A 68 -4.49 -2.08 -11.66
N ASP A 69 -3.60 -1.25 -11.14
CA ASP A 69 -2.15 -1.42 -11.24
C ASP A 69 -1.46 -0.91 -9.96
N TYR A 70 -0.30 -1.48 -9.63
CA TYR A 70 0.50 -1.03 -8.51
C TYR A 70 2.00 -1.16 -8.80
N GLY A 71 2.79 -0.24 -8.25
CA GLY A 71 4.22 -0.14 -8.51
C GLY A 71 5.01 0.49 -7.37
N LEU A 72 6.32 0.51 -7.55
CA LEU A 72 7.27 1.20 -6.68
C LEU A 72 7.95 2.31 -7.47
N ALA A 73 7.92 3.52 -6.90
CA ALA A 73 8.56 4.72 -7.41
C ALA A 73 9.57 5.27 -6.37
N ASP A 74 10.29 6.33 -6.76
CA ASP A 74 11.26 7.03 -5.92
C ASP A 74 12.22 6.10 -5.15
N GLU A 75 13.01 5.31 -5.89
CA GLU A 75 13.95 4.34 -5.31
C GLU A 75 13.32 3.30 -4.36
N ASN A 76 12.06 2.92 -4.61
CA ASN A 76 11.24 2.04 -3.76
C ASN A 76 10.86 2.67 -2.41
N ARG A 77 10.64 3.98 -2.38
CA ARG A 77 10.14 4.69 -1.18
C ARG A 77 8.68 5.11 -1.31
N VAL A 78 8.16 5.12 -2.53
CA VAL A 78 6.77 5.49 -2.81
C VAL A 78 6.09 4.30 -3.46
N ILE A 79 4.92 3.89 -2.93
CA ILE A 79 4.08 2.88 -3.56
C ILE A 79 3.07 3.62 -4.42
N THR A 80 3.00 3.31 -5.70
CA THR A 80 2.01 3.89 -6.62
C THR A 80 0.87 2.90 -6.78
N LEU A 81 -0.37 3.35 -6.65
CA LEU A 81 -1.58 2.59 -6.97
C LEU A 81 -2.38 3.35 -8.02
N THR A 82 -2.68 2.69 -9.13
CA THR A 82 -3.58 3.25 -10.14
C THR A 82 -4.95 2.59 -9.99
N THR A 83 -5.97 3.44 -9.99
CA THR A 83 -7.39 3.08 -9.97
C THR A 83 -8.08 3.74 -11.17
N ASP A 84 -9.33 3.38 -11.44
CA ASP A 84 -10.11 3.94 -12.56
C ASP A 84 -10.18 5.48 -12.49
N GLU A 85 -10.37 5.99 -11.27
CA GLU A 85 -10.62 7.41 -10.99
C GLU A 85 -9.36 8.17 -10.54
N TYR A 86 -8.43 7.53 -9.83
CA TYR A 86 -7.29 8.18 -9.17
C TYR A 86 -5.97 7.45 -9.34
N ASP A 87 -4.89 8.23 -9.39
CA ASP A 87 -3.51 7.78 -9.27
C ASP A 87 -3.01 8.15 -7.88
N ILE A 88 -2.74 7.14 -7.05
CA ILE A 88 -2.49 7.28 -5.62
C ILE A 88 -1.02 7.02 -5.33
N GLU A 89 -0.34 7.98 -4.73
CA GLU A 89 1.02 7.85 -4.23
C GLU A 89 1.00 7.66 -2.71
N ILE A 90 1.57 6.56 -2.24
CA ILE A 90 1.71 6.25 -0.82
C ILE A 90 3.13 6.56 -0.38
N GLU A 91 3.27 7.61 0.41
CA GLU A 91 4.53 8.07 0.97
C GLU A 91 4.65 7.73 2.46
N ILE A 92 5.89 7.69 2.95
CA ILE A 92 6.16 7.56 4.38
C ILE A 92 6.07 8.96 5.00
N VAL A 93 5.29 9.11 6.07
CA VAL A 93 5.27 10.37 6.83
C VAL A 93 6.68 10.72 7.33
N ALA A 94 7.20 11.86 6.88
CA ALA A 94 8.44 12.42 7.39
C ALA A 94 8.19 12.94 8.82
N THR A 95 8.59 12.16 9.83
CA THR A 95 8.71 12.62 11.22
C THR A 95 9.99 13.44 11.41
#